data_AF-A0A3P7Y8T4-F1
#
_entry.id   AF-A0A3P7Y8T4-F1
#
_cell.length_a   1.000
_cell.length_b   1.000
_cell.length_c   1.000
_cell.angle_alpha   90.00
_cell.angle_beta   90.00
_cell.angle_gamma   90.00
#
_symmetry.space_group_name_H-M   'P 1'
#
loop_
_entity.id
_entity.type
_entity.pdbx_description
1 polymer ?
#
loop_
_entity_poly.entity_id
_entity_poly.type
_entity_poly.pdbx_seq_one_letter_code
_entity_poly.pdbx_strand_id
1 'polypeptide(L)'
;MLILFTRHCIWVISSSYSHPSIVLETVDAFGNRHILDDYREAYYWLRENTKADAKVMSWWDYGYQITAIANRTVLVDNNTWNNTHIGRVGQAMASSEEEAYEIMKELDVDYVLVIFGGVLGYSSDDINKFIWMVRIAGSTEKGRHVNENDYYSPQGEMRVDDRASPTMQNCLLYKLSYYRFWEMKTDKTKPPGFDRVRGQVIGHRNYELHGLEEAFTSSSWLVRIFRVKSYANRGIN
;
A
#
# COMPACT_ATOMS: atom_id res chain seq x y z
N MET A 1 -2.65 -24.34 40.79
CA MET A 1 -3.22 -23.45 39.76
C MET A 1 -2.35 -22.23 39.45
N LEU A 2 -1.84 -21.47 40.44
CA LEU A 2 -1.03 -20.27 40.21
C LEU A 2 0.23 -20.48 39.33
N ILE A 3 0.98 -21.58 39.53
CA ILE A 3 2.21 -21.86 38.76
C ILE A 3 1.90 -22.11 37.27
N LEU A 4 0.82 -22.82 36.96
CA LEU A 4 0.41 -23.06 35.57
C LEU A 4 -0.05 -21.75 34.90
N PHE A 5 -0.78 -20.91 35.64
CA PHE A 5 -1.16 -19.58 35.17
C PHE A 5 0.07 -18.71 34.87
N THR A 6 1.04 -18.63 35.79
CA THR A 6 2.26 -17.84 35.57
C THR A 6 3.07 -18.35 34.38
N ARG A 7 3.24 -19.68 34.24
CA ARG A 7 3.95 -20.26 33.07
C ARG A 7 3.21 -19.99 31.77
N HIS A 8 1.88 -20.06 31.78
CA HIS A 8 1.06 -19.72 30.63
C HIS A 8 1.22 -18.24 30.25
N CYS A 9 1.08 -17.31 31.20
CA CYS A 9 1.25 -15.89 30.95
C CYS A 9 2.64 -15.54 30.41
N ILE A 10 3.71 -16.10 31.00
CA ILE A 10 5.09 -15.86 30.52
C ILE A 10 5.24 -16.36 29.08
N TRP A 11 4.74 -17.57 28.79
CA TRP A 11 4.81 -18.13 27.45
C TRP A 11 4.02 -17.26 26.46
N VAL A 12 2.75 -16.94 26.74
CA VAL A 12 1.90 -16.11 25.86
C VAL A 12 2.49 -14.70 25.64
N ILE A 13 2.99 -14.04 26.69
CA ILE A 13 3.61 -12.72 26.56
C ILE A 13 4.86 -12.80 25.69
N SER A 14 5.72 -13.80 25.91
CA SER A 14 6.94 -13.99 25.14
C SER A 14 6.70 -14.41 23.70
N SER A 15 5.67 -15.23 23.43
CA SER A 15 5.47 -15.88 22.13
C SER A 15 4.42 -15.21 21.25
N SER A 16 3.64 -14.26 21.77
CA SER A 16 2.53 -13.67 21.01
C SER A 16 2.53 -12.15 21.10
N TYR A 17 2.62 -11.58 22.31
CA TYR A 17 2.54 -10.12 22.48
C TYR A 17 3.87 -9.38 22.23
N SER A 18 5.01 -10.06 22.38
CA SER A 18 6.34 -9.44 22.23
C SER A 18 6.84 -9.43 20.78
N HIS A 19 6.05 -8.88 19.85
CA HIS A 19 6.43 -8.75 18.44
C HIS A 19 6.35 -7.29 17.97
N PRO A 20 7.46 -6.67 17.52
CA PRO A 20 7.43 -5.32 16.98
C PRO A 20 6.68 -5.29 15.63
N SER A 21 5.93 -4.22 15.39
CA SER A 21 5.16 -4.02 14.15
C SER A 21 5.89 -3.20 13.08
N ILE A 22 6.99 -2.53 13.46
CA ILE A 22 7.81 -1.69 12.57
C ILE A 22 8.98 -2.45 11.94
N VAL A 23 9.52 -3.42 12.67
CA VAL A 23 10.56 -4.34 12.22
C VAL A 23 9.91 -5.71 12.15
N LEU A 24 9.85 -6.30 10.97
CA LEU A 24 9.20 -7.60 10.79
C LEU A 24 10.24 -8.70 10.94
N GLU A 25 9.84 -9.81 11.55
CA GLU A 25 10.67 -11.02 11.64
C GLU A 25 10.03 -12.09 10.76
N THR A 26 10.83 -12.67 9.88
CA THR A 26 10.44 -13.85 9.10
C THR A 26 11.36 -15.01 9.45
N VAL A 27 10.80 -16.21 9.48
CA VAL A 27 11.57 -17.43 9.75
C VAL A 27 11.62 -18.24 8.46
N ASP A 28 12.82 -18.60 8.03
CA ASP A 28 12.98 -19.45 6.84
C ASP A 28 12.65 -20.93 7.15
N ALA A 29 12.61 -21.76 6.09
CA ALA A 29 12.32 -23.18 6.23
C ALA A 29 13.34 -23.95 7.10
N PHE A 30 14.51 -23.36 7.37
CA PHE A 30 15.57 -23.92 8.18
C PHE A 30 15.57 -23.37 9.62
N GLY A 31 14.62 -22.49 9.97
CA GLY A 31 14.48 -21.91 11.30
C GLY A 31 15.34 -20.66 11.54
N ASN A 32 16.04 -20.13 10.53
CA ASN A 32 16.79 -18.89 10.70
C ASN A 32 15.83 -17.70 10.67
N ARG A 33 16.08 -16.76 11.60
CA ARG A 33 15.33 -15.52 11.72
C ARG A 33 15.96 -14.45 10.84
N HIS A 34 15.17 -13.90 9.92
CA HIS A 34 15.53 -12.79 9.06
C HIS A 34 14.71 -11.57 9.49
N ILE A 35 15.42 -10.48 9.79
CA ILE A 35 14.83 -9.21 10.19
C ILE A 35 14.64 -8.37 8.94
N LEU A 36 13.39 -7.97 8.68
CA LEU A 36 12.99 -7.11 7.59
C LEU A 36 12.68 -5.72 8.15
N ASP A 37 13.37 -4.72 7.61
CA ASP A 37 13.34 -3.36 8.13
C ASP A 37 12.94 -2.31 7.08
N ASP A 38 12.15 -2.77 6.11
CA ASP A 38 11.71 -1.98 4.97
C ASP A 38 10.95 -0.70 5.36
N TYR A 39 10.19 -0.72 6.47
CA TYR A 39 9.49 0.47 6.96
C TYR A 39 10.47 1.58 7.35
N ARG A 40 11.48 1.27 8.18
CA ARG A 40 12.48 2.28 8.57
C ARG A 40 13.30 2.69 7.36
N GLU A 41 13.70 1.75 6.51
CA GLU A 41 14.42 2.03 5.26
C GLU A 41 13.71 3.09 4.42
N ALA A 42 12.42 2.89 4.14
CA ALA A 42 11.62 3.80 3.34
C ALA A 42 11.35 5.15 4.03
N TYR A 43 11.07 5.14 5.34
CA TYR A 43 10.83 6.36 6.10
C TYR A 43 12.10 7.23 6.22
N TYR A 44 13.27 6.62 6.39
CA TYR A 44 14.54 7.35 6.35
C TYR A 44 14.83 7.88 4.95
N TRP A 45 14.54 7.11 3.89
CA TRP A 45 14.66 7.61 2.53
C TRP A 45 13.82 8.87 2.30
N LEU A 46 12.55 8.85 2.73
CA LEU A 46 11.67 10.04 2.68
C LEU A 46 12.28 11.22 3.42
N ARG A 47 12.83 10.98 4.62
CA ARG A 47 13.39 12.02 5.48
C ARG A 47 14.61 12.71 4.88
N GLU A 48 15.49 11.97 4.23
CA GLU A 48 16.78 12.50 3.75
C GLU A 48 16.74 12.94 2.28
N ASN A 49 15.82 12.40 1.47
CA ASN A 49 15.83 12.60 0.01
C ASN A 49 14.68 13.45 -0.53
N THR A 50 13.75 13.91 0.32
CA THR A 50 12.63 14.76 -0.09
C THR A 50 12.70 16.12 0.59
N LYS A 51 11.96 17.12 0.10
CA LYS A 51 11.88 18.43 0.76
C LYS A 51 11.20 18.31 2.12
N ALA A 52 11.57 19.16 3.08
CA ALA A 52 11.01 19.11 4.44
C ALA A 52 9.50 19.38 4.48
N ASP A 53 8.98 20.17 3.53
CA ASP A 53 7.57 20.50 3.37
C ASP A 53 6.81 19.53 2.45
N ALA A 54 7.47 18.48 1.94
CA ALA A 54 6.85 17.52 1.03
C ALA A 54 5.66 16.81 1.69
N LYS A 55 4.56 16.70 0.94
CA LYS A 55 3.31 16.09 1.42
C LYS A 55 3.18 14.66 0.90
N VAL A 56 3.02 13.73 1.85
CA VAL A 56 2.92 12.29 1.59
C VAL A 56 1.47 11.83 1.76
N MET A 57 0.90 11.27 0.69
CA MET A 57 -0.38 10.58 0.70
C MET A 57 -0.16 9.09 1.02
N SER A 58 -0.81 8.60 2.06
CA SER A 58 -0.82 7.19 2.47
C SER A 58 -2.18 6.83 3.05
N TRP A 59 -2.42 5.55 3.31
CA TRP A 59 -3.55 5.16 4.16
C TRP A 59 -3.36 5.67 5.60
N TRP A 60 -4.48 5.89 6.32
CA TRP A 60 -4.48 6.55 7.63
C TRP A 60 -3.73 5.76 8.73
N ASP A 61 -3.68 4.43 8.62
CA ASP A 61 -2.95 3.54 9.52
C ASP A 61 -1.48 3.98 9.73
N TYR A 62 -0.87 4.56 8.70
CA TYR A 62 0.57 4.85 8.66
C TYR A 62 0.92 6.30 9.02
N GLY A 63 -0.07 7.19 9.16
CA GLY A 63 0.16 8.64 9.27
C GLY A 63 1.06 9.05 10.45
N TYR A 64 0.86 8.43 11.62
CA TYR A 64 1.72 8.68 12.79
C TYR A 64 3.15 8.15 12.61
N GLN A 65 3.32 7.02 11.93
CA GLN A 65 4.66 6.45 11.68
C GLN A 65 5.46 7.34 10.74
N ILE A 66 4.83 7.81 9.65
CA ILE A 66 5.43 8.73 8.70
C ILE A 66 5.80 10.05 9.39
N THR A 67 4.90 10.61 10.18
CA THR A 67 5.16 11.87 10.89
C THR A 67 6.31 11.73 11.89
N ALA A 68 6.31 10.67 12.70
CA ALA A 68 7.32 10.48 13.75
C ALA A 68 8.71 10.09 13.21
N ILE A 69 8.78 9.25 12.17
CA ILE A 69 10.05 8.70 11.67
C ILE A 69 10.54 9.48 10.46
N ALA A 70 9.69 9.61 9.43
CA ALA A 70 10.06 10.30 8.19
C ALA A 70 10.08 11.83 8.34
N ASN A 71 9.41 12.38 9.38
CA ASN A 71 9.30 13.81 9.62
C ASN A 71 8.79 14.56 8.37
N ARG A 72 7.64 14.12 7.85
CA ARG A 72 6.96 14.69 6.68
C ARG A 72 5.49 14.94 6.96
N THR A 73 4.93 15.89 6.21
CA THR A 73 3.52 16.25 6.29
C THR A 73 2.67 15.11 5.70
N VAL A 74 1.67 14.66 6.43
CA VAL A 74 0.70 13.65 5.98
C VAL A 74 -0.67 14.28 5.78
N LEU A 75 -1.43 13.79 4.80
CA LEU A 75 -2.78 14.30 4.51
C LEU A 75 -3.82 13.75 5.49
N VAL A 76 -3.69 12.46 5.82
CA VAL A 76 -4.59 11.74 6.73
C VAL A 76 -3.78 11.06 7.81
N ASP A 77 -4.33 11.04 9.02
CA ASP A 77 -3.68 10.47 10.20
C ASP A 77 -4.60 9.50 10.94
N ASN A 78 -4.03 8.85 11.95
CA ASN A 78 -4.71 7.81 12.72
C ASN A 78 -5.70 8.38 13.75
N ASN A 79 -5.91 9.71 13.78
CA ASN A 79 -6.90 10.36 14.65
C ASN A 79 -8.31 10.37 14.03
N THR A 80 -8.42 10.12 12.71
CA THR A 80 -9.67 9.86 11.97
C THR A 80 -10.84 10.84 12.19
N TRP A 81 -10.55 12.07 12.59
CA TRP A 81 -11.57 13.08 12.92
C TRP A 81 -12.30 13.66 11.69
N ASN A 82 -11.69 13.61 10.50
CA ASN A 82 -12.27 14.13 9.26
C ASN A 82 -12.48 13.02 8.21
N ASN A 83 -13.64 12.38 8.29
CA ASN A 83 -14.04 11.29 7.39
C ASN A 83 -14.10 11.71 5.91
N THR A 84 -14.42 12.97 5.62
CA THR A 84 -14.45 13.48 4.24
C THR A 84 -13.05 13.49 3.63
N HIS A 85 -12.03 13.83 4.42
CA HIS A 85 -10.65 13.84 3.94
C HIS A 85 -10.13 12.43 3.70
N ILE A 86 -10.44 11.49 4.61
CA ILE A 86 -10.11 10.06 4.45
C ILE A 86 -10.81 9.49 3.22
N GLY A 87 -12.08 9.82 3.01
CA GLY A 87 -12.83 9.40 1.82
C GLY A 87 -12.23 9.95 0.53
N ARG A 88 -11.68 11.17 0.53
CA ARG A 88 -11.00 11.73 -0.65
C ARG A 88 -9.68 10.99 -0.97
N VAL A 89 -8.90 10.61 0.04
CA VAL A 89 -7.71 9.75 -0.15
C VAL A 89 -8.12 8.34 -0.61
N GLY A 90 -9.13 7.74 0.00
CA GLY A 90 -9.67 6.44 -0.43
C GLY A 90 -10.18 6.47 -1.86
N GLN A 91 -10.81 7.57 -2.27
CA GLN A 91 -11.26 7.80 -3.64
C GLN A 91 -10.07 7.88 -4.60
N ALA A 92 -9.02 8.63 -4.28
CA ALA A 92 -7.81 8.66 -5.10
C ALA A 92 -7.21 7.26 -5.29
N MET A 93 -7.14 6.46 -4.22
CA MET A 93 -6.62 5.08 -4.31
C MET A 93 -7.51 4.13 -5.12
N ALA A 94 -8.83 4.36 -5.12
CA ALA A 94 -9.82 3.52 -5.77
C ALA A 94 -10.13 3.91 -7.23
N SER A 95 -9.89 5.16 -7.62
CA SER A 95 -10.14 5.70 -8.95
C SER A 95 -9.06 5.33 -9.97
N SER A 96 -9.32 5.62 -11.25
CA SER A 96 -8.30 5.52 -12.31
C SER A 96 -7.14 6.48 -12.05
N GLU A 97 -5.99 6.23 -12.67
CA GLU A 97 -4.82 7.10 -12.52
C GLU A 97 -5.10 8.56 -12.91
N GLU A 98 -5.93 8.81 -13.93
CA GLU A 98 -6.28 10.15 -14.42
C GLU A 98 -7.11 10.92 -13.38
N GLU A 99 -8.17 10.30 -12.87
CA GLU A 99 -9.01 10.88 -11.81
C GLU A 99 -8.21 11.07 -10.53
N ALA A 100 -7.43 10.06 -10.14
CA ALA A 100 -6.62 10.12 -8.94
C ALA A 100 -5.54 11.20 -9.03
N TYR A 101 -4.97 11.43 -10.22
CA TYR A 101 -4.01 12.51 -10.45
C TYR A 101 -4.64 13.89 -10.20
N GLU A 102 -5.86 14.14 -10.69
CA GLU A 102 -6.57 15.38 -10.39
C GLU A 102 -6.84 15.55 -8.89
N ILE A 103 -7.20 14.47 -8.19
CA ILE A 103 -7.38 14.50 -6.73
C ILE A 103 -6.07 14.80 -6.01
N MET A 104 -4.97 14.16 -6.42
CA MET A 104 -3.64 14.41 -5.86
C MET A 104 -3.19 15.86 -6.07
N LYS A 105 -3.55 16.46 -7.22
CA LYS A 105 -3.30 17.89 -7.47
C LYS A 105 -4.17 18.81 -6.64
N GLU A 106 -5.46 18.51 -6.49
CA GLU A 106 -6.35 19.26 -5.59
C GLU A 106 -5.82 19.28 -4.15
N LEU A 107 -5.26 18.16 -3.70
CA LEU A 107 -4.73 18.00 -2.34
C LEU A 107 -3.25 18.40 -2.19
N ASP A 108 -2.61 18.85 -3.27
CA ASP A 108 -1.20 19.27 -3.31
C ASP A 108 -0.23 18.15 -2.85
N VAL A 109 -0.44 16.92 -3.32
CA VAL A 109 0.39 15.74 -2.98
C VAL A 109 1.68 15.71 -3.79
N ASP A 110 2.81 15.50 -3.11
CA ASP A 110 4.12 15.30 -3.75
C ASP A 110 4.47 13.82 -3.92
N TYR A 111 4.19 13.01 -2.89
CA TYR A 111 4.55 11.59 -2.85
C TYR A 111 3.37 10.73 -2.41
N VAL A 112 3.30 9.51 -2.95
CA VAL A 112 2.34 8.47 -2.57
C VAL A 112 3.10 7.30 -2.01
N LEU A 113 2.74 6.85 -0.81
CA LEU A 113 3.32 5.67 -0.16
C LEU A 113 2.27 4.56 -0.12
N VAL A 114 2.65 3.39 -0.63
CA VAL A 114 1.83 2.17 -0.60
C VAL A 114 2.61 1.00 0.00
N ILE A 115 1.93 0.20 0.81
CA ILE A 115 2.46 -1.04 1.39
C ILE A 115 2.06 -2.22 0.53
N PHE A 116 3.06 -2.95 0.02
CA PHE A 116 2.87 -4.08 -0.88
C PHE A 116 3.50 -5.36 -0.32
N GLY A 117 2.67 -6.33 0.02
CA GLY A 117 3.13 -7.56 0.68
C GLY A 117 3.43 -8.73 -0.26
N GLY A 118 3.21 -8.57 -1.58
CA GLY A 118 3.15 -9.68 -2.52
C GLY A 118 4.46 -10.47 -2.71
N VAL A 119 5.62 -9.85 -2.46
CA VAL A 119 6.94 -10.52 -2.52
C VAL A 119 7.21 -11.38 -1.28
N LEU A 120 6.81 -10.90 -0.11
CA LEU A 120 7.13 -11.53 1.18
C LEU A 120 6.02 -12.48 1.66
N GLY A 121 4.79 -12.30 1.18
CA GLY A 121 3.62 -12.93 1.79
C GLY A 121 3.10 -12.16 3.01
N TYR A 122 3.35 -10.84 3.07
CA TYR A 122 2.86 -9.99 4.16
C TYR A 122 1.38 -9.64 3.97
N SER A 123 0.51 -10.22 4.79
CA SER A 123 -0.95 -10.10 4.61
C SER A 123 -1.55 -8.76 5.06
N SER A 124 -0.82 -7.92 5.80
CA SER A 124 -1.34 -6.60 6.24
C SER A 124 -0.99 -5.48 5.24
N ASP A 125 -0.99 -5.82 3.96
CA ASP A 125 -0.72 -4.89 2.86
C ASP A 125 -1.97 -4.09 2.44
N ASP A 126 -1.77 -3.03 1.64
CA ASP A 126 -2.85 -2.12 1.28
C ASP A 126 -3.89 -2.76 0.38
N ILE A 127 -3.51 -3.74 -0.44
CA ILE A 127 -4.45 -4.46 -1.31
C ILE A 127 -5.47 -5.27 -0.47
N ASN A 128 -5.08 -5.85 0.67
CA ASN A 128 -6.05 -6.52 1.57
C ASN A 128 -6.94 -5.54 2.33
N LYS A 129 -6.49 -4.31 2.53
CA LYS A 129 -7.27 -3.24 3.16
C LYS A 129 -8.13 -2.46 2.14
N PHE A 130 -7.91 -2.68 0.85
CA PHE A 130 -8.47 -1.87 -0.23
C PHE A 130 -10.00 -1.74 -0.18
N ILE A 131 -10.71 -2.81 0.18
CA ILE A 131 -12.17 -2.77 0.28
C ILE A 131 -12.68 -1.72 1.28
N TRP A 132 -11.93 -1.46 2.35
CA TRP A 132 -12.25 -0.40 3.29
C TRP A 132 -12.05 0.99 2.68
N MET A 133 -11.01 1.15 1.84
CA MET A 133 -10.79 2.39 1.09
C MET A 133 -11.97 2.68 0.16
N VAL A 134 -12.43 1.66 -0.58
CA VAL A 134 -13.58 1.74 -1.50
C VAL A 134 -14.86 2.10 -0.76
N ARG A 135 -15.16 1.42 0.35
CA ARG A 135 -16.36 1.70 1.17
C ARG A 135 -16.37 3.11 1.75
N ILE A 136 -15.24 3.57 2.29
CA ILE A 136 -15.15 4.91 2.86
C ILE A 136 -15.24 5.97 1.76
N ALA A 137 -14.60 5.75 0.61
CA ALA A 137 -14.72 6.63 -0.55
C ALA A 137 -16.17 6.78 -1.01
N GLY A 138 -16.86 5.66 -1.24
CA GLY A 138 -18.26 5.61 -1.67
C GLY A 138 -19.25 6.26 -0.68
N SER A 139 -18.88 6.34 0.61
CA SER A 139 -19.70 7.00 1.63
C SER A 139 -19.68 8.54 1.56
N THR A 140 -18.78 9.14 0.78
CA THR A 140 -18.62 10.60 0.68
C THR A 140 -19.25 11.19 -0.57
N GLU A 141 -19.64 12.47 -0.53
CA GLU A 141 -20.27 13.18 -1.65
C GLU A 141 -19.49 13.06 -2.97
N LYS A 142 -18.19 13.33 -2.91
CA LYS A 142 -17.31 13.33 -4.09
C LYS A 142 -17.01 11.92 -4.60
N GLY A 143 -17.13 10.90 -3.75
CA GLY A 143 -16.83 9.51 -4.06
C GLY A 143 -18.06 8.65 -4.38
N ARG A 144 -19.27 9.22 -4.49
CA ARG A 144 -20.51 8.47 -4.77
C ARG A 144 -20.50 7.59 -6.03
N HIS A 145 -19.61 7.85 -6.98
CA HIS A 145 -19.45 7.01 -8.18
C HIS A 145 -18.62 5.75 -7.91
N VAL A 146 -17.89 5.69 -6.80
CA VAL A 146 -17.09 4.53 -6.40
C VAL A 146 -18.01 3.49 -5.77
N ASN A 147 -18.32 2.44 -6.51
CA ASN A 147 -19.15 1.33 -6.04
C ASN A 147 -18.31 0.09 -5.74
N GLU A 148 -18.53 -0.50 -4.57
CA GLU A 148 -17.83 -1.72 -4.14
C GLU A 148 -17.99 -2.89 -5.11
N ASN A 149 -19.18 -3.04 -5.70
CA ASN A 149 -19.48 -4.13 -6.63
C ASN A 149 -18.62 -4.12 -7.90
N ASP A 150 -18.11 -2.96 -8.31
CA ASP A 150 -17.33 -2.80 -9.53
C ASP A 150 -15.92 -3.43 -9.40
N TYR A 151 -15.44 -3.68 -8.17
CA TYR A 151 -14.13 -4.26 -7.88
C TYR A 151 -14.16 -5.79 -7.75
N TYR A 152 -15.35 -6.39 -7.75
CA TYR A 152 -15.51 -7.84 -7.69
C TYR A 152 -15.56 -8.47 -9.09
N SER A 153 -15.05 -9.69 -9.21
CA SER A 153 -15.28 -10.51 -10.40
C SER A 153 -16.77 -10.89 -10.51
N PRO A 154 -17.23 -11.41 -11.67
CA PRO A 154 -18.60 -11.93 -11.80
C PRO A 154 -18.96 -13.04 -10.80
N GLN A 155 -17.97 -13.66 -10.15
CA GLN A 155 -18.16 -14.67 -9.11
C GLN A 155 -18.20 -14.08 -7.69
N GLY A 156 -18.10 -12.76 -7.55
CA GLY A 156 -18.10 -12.07 -6.25
C GLY A 156 -16.74 -12.11 -5.54
N GLU A 157 -15.64 -12.40 -6.25
CA GLU A 157 -14.30 -12.50 -5.67
C GLU A 157 -13.45 -11.27 -6.04
N MET A 158 -12.72 -10.71 -5.07
CA MET A 158 -11.75 -9.65 -5.33
C MET A 158 -10.44 -10.29 -5.80
N ARG A 159 -10.30 -10.44 -7.11
CA ARG A 159 -9.14 -11.09 -7.75
C ARG A 159 -8.12 -10.05 -8.21
N VAL A 160 -6.88 -10.50 -8.38
CA VAL A 160 -5.77 -9.70 -8.95
C VAL A 160 -5.17 -10.32 -10.22
N ASP A 161 -5.64 -11.52 -10.58
CA ASP A 161 -5.28 -12.23 -11.81
C ASP A 161 -6.04 -11.72 -13.05
N ASP A 162 -5.93 -12.44 -14.16
CA ASP A 162 -6.61 -12.12 -15.43
C ASP A 162 -8.14 -12.05 -15.30
N ARG A 163 -8.71 -12.56 -14.20
CA ARG A 163 -10.16 -12.51 -13.90
C ARG A 163 -10.55 -11.38 -12.96
N ALA A 164 -9.61 -10.53 -12.56
CA ALA A 164 -9.90 -9.28 -11.85
C ALA A 164 -10.82 -8.39 -12.70
N SER A 165 -11.70 -7.62 -12.05
CA SER A 165 -12.55 -6.71 -12.78
C SER A 165 -11.72 -5.62 -13.49
N PRO A 166 -12.19 -5.08 -14.63
CA PRO A 166 -11.49 -3.98 -15.30
C PRO A 166 -11.25 -2.78 -14.37
N THR A 167 -12.21 -2.49 -13.48
CA THR A 167 -12.10 -1.44 -12.47
C THR A 167 -10.98 -1.72 -11.47
N MET A 168 -10.85 -2.97 -10.99
CA MET A 168 -9.75 -3.37 -10.10
C MET A 168 -8.39 -3.27 -10.79
N GLN A 169 -8.27 -3.69 -12.05
CA GLN A 169 -7.00 -3.62 -12.80
C GLN A 169 -6.58 -2.19 -13.15
N ASN A 170 -7.53 -1.25 -13.24
CA ASN A 170 -7.28 0.13 -13.62
C ASN A 170 -7.19 1.11 -12.44
N CYS A 171 -7.50 0.67 -11.21
CA CYS A 171 -7.43 1.54 -10.05
C CYS A 171 -5.98 1.91 -9.71
N LEU A 172 -5.79 3.11 -9.13
CA LEU A 172 -4.47 3.62 -8.78
C LEU A 172 -3.73 2.66 -7.84
N LEU A 173 -4.38 2.17 -6.78
CA LEU A 173 -3.71 1.30 -5.81
C LEU A 173 -3.17 0.01 -6.45
N TYR A 174 -3.93 -0.60 -7.37
CA TYR A 174 -3.47 -1.78 -8.11
C TYR A 174 -2.26 -1.43 -8.97
N LYS A 175 -2.35 -0.35 -9.75
CA LYS A 175 -1.27 0.13 -10.61
C LYS A 175 0.01 0.45 -9.83
N LEU A 176 -0.09 1.08 -8.67
CA LEU A 176 1.08 1.40 -7.84
C LEU A 176 1.67 0.15 -7.18
N SER A 177 0.83 -0.70 -6.60
CA SER A 177 1.30 -1.91 -5.89
C SER A 177 1.98 -2.89 -6.82
N TYR A 178 1.43 -3.10 -8.02
CA TYR A 178 1.93 -4.08 -9.00
C TYR A 178 2.81 -3.50 -10.10
N TYR A 179 3.21 -2.22 -10.02
CA TYR A 179 4.09 -1.61 -11.01
C TYR A 179 5.38 -2.42 -11.17
N ARG A 180 5.67 -2.90 -12.39
CA ARG A 180 6.82 -3.77 -12.73
C ARG A 180 6.89 -5.11 -11.97
N PHE A 181 5.85 -5.49 -11.26
CA PHE A 181 5.84 -6.74 -10.49
C PHE A 181 5.81 -7.99 -11.39
N TRP A 182 5.36 -7.87 -12.64
CA TRP A 182 5.34 -9.00 -13.59
C TRP A 182 6.74 -9.49 -13.99
N GLU A 183 7.77 -8.66 -13.85
CA GLU A 183 9.17 -9.03 -14.08
C GLU A 183 9.74 -9.82 -12.90
N MET A 184 9.14 -9.67 -11.72
CA MET A 184 9.68 -10.19 -10.47
C MET A 184 9.34 -11.67 -10.28
N LYS A 185 10.36 -12.47 -9.98
CA LYS A 185 10.18 -13.88 -9.63
C LYS A 185 10.22 -14.04 -8.11
N THR A 186 9.04 -14.18 -7.51
CA THR A 186 8.85 -14.30 -6.05
C THR A 186 9.08 -15.71 -5.52
N ASP A 187 8.86 -16.74 -6.34
CA ASP A 187 9.04 -18.15 -5.99
C ASP A 187 9.72 -18.88 -7.15
N LYS A 188 10.67 -19.78 -6.84
CA LYS A 188 11.43 -20.54 -7.84
C LYS A 188 10.52 -21.42 -8.71
N THR A 189 9.42 -21.92 -8.13
CA THR A 189 8.47 -22.87 -8.73
C THR A 189 7.29 -22.20 -9.43
N LYS A 190 7.10 -20.89 -9.23
CA LYS A 190 5.98 -20.13 -9.79
C LYS A 190 6.45 -19.25 -10.96
N PRO A 191 5.53 -18.87 -11.86
CA PRO A 191 5.84 -17.89 -12.90
C PRO A 191 6.16 -16.51 -12.30
N PRO A 192 6.84 -15.63 -13.06
CA PRO A 192 7.00 -14.22 -12.69
C PRO A 192 5.64 -13.53 -12.43
N GLY A 193 5.62 -12.55 -11.54
CA GLY A 193 4.39 -11.84 -11.14
C GLY A 193 3.46 -12.65 -10.24
N PHE A 194 3.95 -13.67 -9.55
CA PHE A 194 3.17 -14.43 -8.58
C PHE A 194 3.10 -13.70 -7.23
N ASP A 195 1.91 -13.28 -6.83
CA ASP A 195 1.64 -12.69 -5.51
C ASP A 195 1.51 -13.81 -4.46
N ARG A 196 2.41 -13.81 -3.48
CA ARG A 196 2.45 -14.83 -2.41
C ARG A 196 1.34 -14.68 -1.37
N VAL A 197 0.77 -13.48 -1.18
CA VAL A 197 -0.34 -13.24 -0.26
C VAL A 197 -1.63 -13.83 -0.83
N ARG A 198 -1.88 -13.58 -2.12
CA ARG A 198 -3.13 -13.96 -2.80
C ARG A 198 -3.07 -15.32 -3.48
N GLY A 199 -1.87 -15.85 -3.70
CA GLY A 199 -1.66 -17.09 -4.43
C GLY A 199 -2.06 -16.99 -5.90
N GLN A 200 -1.94 -15.80 -6.50
CA GLN A 200 -2.41 -15.48 -7.84
C GLN A 200 -1.28 -14.90 -8.69
N VAL A 201 -1.29 -15.17 -10.00
CA VAL A 201 -0.41 -14.50 -10.95
C VAL A 201 -1.12 -13.25 -11.43
N ILE A 202 -0.46 -12.10 -11.39
CA ILE A 202 -1.09 -10.84 -11.77
C ILE A 202 -1.56 -10.84 -13.23
N GLY A 203 -2.74 -10.27 -13.46
CA GLY A 203 -3.35 -10.23 -14.79
C GLY A 203 -2.88 -9.04 -15.63
N HIS A 204 -2.95 -7.84 -15.06
CA HIS A 204 -2.55 -6.63 -15.77
C HIS A 204 -1.03 -6.41 -15.66
N ARG A 205 -0.36 -6.41 -16.82
CA ARG A 205 1.11 -6.35 -16.95
C ARG A 205 1.51 -5.31 -17.99
N ASN A 206 2.78 -4.91 -17.97
CA ASN A 206 3.41 -4.07 -18.99
C ASN A 206 2.66 -2.75 -19.25
N TYR A 207 2.35 -2.02 -18.18
CA TYR A 207 1.80 -0.67 -18.25
C TYR A 207 2.80 0.34 -17.70
N GLU A 208 2.62 1.59 -18.13
CA GLU A 208 3.38 2.73 -17.62
C GLU A 208 2.51 3.59 -16.69
N LEU A 209 3.18 4.34 -15.81
CA LEU A 209 2.55 5.38 -15.00
C LEU A 209 2.77 6.73 -15.69
N HIS A 210 1.67 7.38 -16.05
CA HIS A 210 1.66 8.68 -16.71
C HIS A 210 1.76 9.83 -15.70
N GLY A 211 0.93 9.82 -14.66
CA GLY A 211 0.86 10.89 -13.64
C GLY A 211 1.85 10.72 -12.48
N LEU A 212 2.46 9.54 -12.35
CA LEU A 212 3.41 9.22 -11.28
C LEU A 212 4.69 8.60 -11.83
N GLU A 213 5.74 8.64 -11.03
CA GLU A 213 7.00 7.92 -11.26
C GLU A 213 7.44 7.19 -9.99
N GLU A 214 8.05 6.02 -10.14
CA GLU A 214 8.61 5.28 -9.01
C GLU A 214 9.84 6.04 -8.48
N ALA A 215 9.78 6.45 -7.21
CA ALA A 215 10.84 7.22 -6.58
C ALA A 215 11.73 6.34 -5.68
N PHE A 216 11.12 5.38 -4.98
CA PHE A 216 11.80 4.42 -4.12
C PHE A 216 10.97 3.14 -3.96
N THR A 217 11.62 1.99 -3.93
CA THR A 217 11.03 0.70 -3.53
C THR A 217 12.02 0.04 -2.59
N SER A 218 11.53 -0.41 -1.43
CA SER A 218 12.36 -1.00 -0.38
C SER A 218 13.01 -2.32 -0.82
N SER A 219 14.04 -2.75 -0.11
CA SER A 219 14.82 -3.96 -0.41
C SER A 219 13.97 -5.22 -0.65
N SER A 220 12.91 -5.42 0.14
CA SER A 220 11.99 -6.55 0.01
C SER A 220 10.67 -6.19 -0.66
N TRP A 221 10.58 -5.01 -1.29
CA TRP A 221 9.41 -4.43 -1.95
C TRP A 221 8.19 -4.24 -1.04
N LEU A 222 8.40 -4.22 0.28
CA LEU A 222 7.31 -4.03 1.24
C LEU A 222 6.73 -2.61 1.19
N VAL A 223 7.59 -1.60 1.02
CA VAL A 223 7.19 -0.19 0.97
C VAL A 223 7.58 0.37 -0.38
N ARG A 224 6.61 0.98 -1.08
CA ARG A 224 6.83 1.62 -2.37
C ARG A 224 6.41 3.08 -2.30
N ILE A 225 7.25 3.95 -2.82
CA ILE A 225 7.06 5.39 -2.82
C ILE A 225 7.10 5.88 -4.27
N PHE A 226 6.02 6.56 -4.66
CA PHE A 226 5.86 7.15 -5.97
C PHE A 226 5.84 8.66 -5.84
N ARG A 227 6.47 9.36 -6.77
CA ARG A 227 6.40 10.81 -6.87
C ARG A 227 5.33 11.20 -7.87
N VAL A 228 4.51 12.19 -7.51
CA VAL A 228 3.52 12.76 -8.41
C VAL A 228 4.23 13.71 -9.38
N LYS A 229 4.08 13.48 -10.69
CA LYS A 229 4.72 14.34 -11.71
C LYS A 229 4.09 15.73 -11.70
N SER A 230 4.87 16.75 -12.04
CA SER A 230 4.35 18.10 -12.27
C SER A 230 3.46 18.11 -13.53
N TYR A 231 2.58 19.10 -13.68
CA TYR A 231 1.85 19.30 -14.93
C TYR A 231 2.84 19.25 -16.09
N ALA A 232 2.49 18.49 -17.13
CA ALA A 232 3.21 18.61 -18.39
C ALA A 232 3.18 20.10 -18.77
N ASN A 233 4.35 20.73 -18.85
CA ASN A 233 4.45 22.07 -19.40
C ASN A 233 3.76 21.99 -20.76
N ARG A 234 2.60 22.64 -20.91
CA ARG A 234 1.98 22.85 -22.21
C ARG A 234 2.93 23.78 -22.98
N GLY A 235 3.99 23.20 -23.52
CA GLY A 235 4.84 23.83 -24.50
C GLY A 235 3.98 24.04 -25.73
N ILE A 236 3.39 25.22 -25.83
CA ILE A 236 2.97 25.79 -27.10
C ILE A 236 4.26 25.89 -27.92
N ASN A 237 4.39 25.02 -28.91
CA ASN A 237 5.18 25.27 -30.12
C ASN A 237 4.20 25.24 -31.29
#